data_AF-A1HPJ3-F1
#
_entry.id   AF-A1HPJ3-F1
#
_cell.length_a   1.000
_cell.length_b   1.000
_cell.length_c   1.000
_cell.angle_alpha   90.00
_cell.angle_beta   90.00
_cell.angle_gamma   90.00
#
_symmetry.space_group_name_H-M   'P 1'
#
loop_
_entity.id
_entity.type
_entity.pdbx_description
1 polymer ?
#
loop_
_entity_poly.entity_id
_entity_poly.type
_entity_poly.pdbx_seq_one_letter_code
_entity_poly.pdbx_strand_id
1 'polypeptide(L)'
;MLYLLLAAVTCVFGAIYSYNRRSLPCRLRSLKSRLTALTRQKGGRQTRQKWLDDLYRLLKQALCGGDQAILFQTADLLKTAFGEGIMRPDEPVRLAGAVIGALRTKQAEIAGVLLDAFRPLLRHQPAEILPELAEGVTMVGLFALKERQNFIAAKAADLLFAVLARAQRGNNVAGTSRAINGIQTLGVQTLRRGDKSLFLELCIRLDEEVINCRGDNSELVGIFAVWLQRLVTAGDEELFSFVKTAVQRLADKGRVEREVLAAFHREVLEMAGMVSLNAEHPLLAPLFEFAFELADRLNVLPAWQTAVQETGKIAAAIITSRGLTAAFPIMAVLLTLGGRLLTAELRRSKAGANEGDIEDEGRVLYLVVRECLLLLELAARQEMGLTAGELTGRLTMFWEKRFSASPPKNIRKFCQLLIFTWMQTRRRVAKRLAPEKLLEGPLLLSAEERSRLYFLQSNS
;
A
#
# COMPACT_ATOMS: atom_id res chain seq x y z
N MET A 1 -49.28 -23.94 -62.80
CA MET A 1 -47.87 -24.39 -62.67
C MET A 1 -46.93 -23.21 -62.39
N LEU A 2 -46.84 -22.18 -63.25
CA LEU A 2 -45.90 -21.07 -63.09
C LEU A 2 -46.07 -20.25 -61.78
N TYR A 3 -47.32 -19.98 -61.38
CA TYR A 3 -47.62 -19.27 -60.13
C TYR A 3 -47.26 -20.05 -58.85
N LEU A 4 -47.35 -21.39 -58.88
CA LEU A 4 -46.95 -22.26 -57.77
C LEU A 4 -45.42 -22.31 -57.61
N LEU A 5 -44.68 -22.30 -58.73
CA LEU A 5 -43.22 -22.19 -58.72
C LEU A 5 -42.76 -20.82 -58.20
N LEU A 6 -43.39 -19.72 -58.61
CA LEU A 6 -43.10 -18.38 -58.09
C LEU A 6 -43.39 -18.26 -56.59
N ALA A 7 -44.49 -18.81 -56.10
CA ALA A 7 -44.83 -18.84 -54.68
C ALA A 7 -43.85 -19.72 -53.87
N ALA A 8 -43.45 -20.87 -54.39
CA ALA A 8 -42.46 -21.72 -53.74
C ALA A 8 -41.09 -21.03 -53.65
N VAL A 9 -40.66 -20.36 -54.72
CA VAL A 9 -39.41 -19.59 -54.74
C VAL A 9 -39.45 -18.43 -53.75
N THR A 10 -40.53 -17.64 -53.69
CA THR A 10 -40.65 -16.55 -52.71
C THR A 10 -40.72 -17.06 -51.26
N CYS A 11 -41.38 -18.18 -51.01
CA CYS A 11 -41.36 -18.84 -49.69
C CYS A 11 -39.96 -19.35 -49.31
N VAL A 12 -39.21 -19.95 -50.24
CA VAL A 12 -37.83 -20.39 -50.02
C VAL A 12 -36.91 -19.20 -49.79
N PHE A 13 -37.01 -18.12 -50.56
CA PHE A 13 -36.28 -16.88 -50.31
C PHE A 13 -36.67 -16.25 -48.98
N GLY A 14 -37.95 -16.27 -48.59
CA GLY A 14 -38.42 -15.81 -47.27
C GLY A 14 -37.89 -16.65 -46.12
N ALA A 15 -37.84 -17.98 -46.29
CA ALA A 15 -37.28 -18.92 -45.32
C ALA A 15 -35.75 -18.75 -45.18
N ILE A 16 -35.02 -18.64 -46.29
CA ILE A 16 -33.58 -18.37 -46.30
C ILE A 16 -33.28 -16.98 -45.72
N TYR A 17 -34.07 -15.97 -46.04
CA TYR A 17 -33.92 -14.62 -45.49
C TYR A 17 -34.19 -14.60 -43.99
N SER A 18 -35.23 -15.27 -43.52
CA SER A 18 -35.54 -15.36 -42.08
C SER A 18 -34.52 -16.21 -41.32
N TYR A 19 -34.02 -17.31 -41.90
CA TYR A 19 -32.95 -18.13 -41.36
C TYR A 19 -31.63 -17.37 -41.29
N ASN A 20 -31.23 -16.71 -42.38
CA ASN A 20 -30.03 -15.88 -42.42
C ASN A 20 -30.14 -14.71 -41.45
N ARG A 21 -31.31 -14.09 -41.30
CA ARG A 21 -31.54 -13.01 -40.32
C ARG A 21 -31.51 -13.51 -38.87
N ARG A 22 -31.83 -14.79 -38.63
CA ARG A 22 -31.73 -15.43 -37.31
C ARG A 22 -30.32 -15.95 -36.99
N SER A 23 -29.55 -16.34 -38.00
CA SER A 23 -28.18 -16.85 -37.81
C SER A 23 -27.23 -15.76 -37.29
N LEU A 24 -26.51 -16.08 -36.21
CA LEU A 24 -25.54 -15.17 -35.58
C LEU A 24 -24.42 -14.71 -36.54
N PRO A 25 -23.83 -15.57 -37.41
CA PRO A 25 -22.77 -15.15 -38.33
C PRO A 25 -23.21 -14.11 -39.38
N CYS A 26 -24.43 -14.22 -39.89
CA CYS A 26 -24.95 -13.26 -40.87
C CYS A 26 -25.25 -11.90 -40.21
N ARG A 27 -25.76 -11.92 -38.97
CA ARG A 27 -25.95 -10.70 -38.18
C ARG A 27 -24.62 -10.01 -37.89
N LEU A 28 -23.58 -10.77 -37.52
CA LEU A 28 -22.24 -10.24 -37.32
C LEU A 28 -21.67 -9.60 -38.59
N ARG A 29 -21.76 -10.30 -39.73
CA ARG A 29 -21.36 -9.76 -41.05
C ARG A 29 -22.10 -8.46 -41.38
N SER A 30 -23.40 -8.40 -41.12
CA SER A 30 -24.20 -7.18 -41.32
C SER A 30 -23.79 -6.04 -40.36
N LEU A 31 -23.41 -6.34 -39.12
CA LEU A 31 -22.94 -5.31 -38.18
C LEU A 31 -21.56 -4.80 -38.59
N LYS A 32 -20.66 -5.68 -39.07
CA LYS A 32 -19.34 -5.31 -39.58
C LYS A 32 -19.44 -4.39 -40.79
N SER A 33 -20.29 -4.69 -41.77
CA SER A 33 -20.50 -3.81 -42.93
C SER A 33 -21.10 -2.46 -42.53
N ARG A 34 -22.07 -2.44 -41.62
CA ARG A 34 -22.64 -1.20 -41.09
C ARG A 34 -21.61 -0.35 -40.35
N LEU A 35 -20.68 -0.95 -39.60
CA LEU A 35 -19.60 -0.20 -38.96
C LEU A 35 -18.76 0.56 -39.99
N THR A 36 -18.36 -0.11 -41.07
CA THR A 36 -17.58 0.55 -42.14
C THR A 36 -18.32 1.70 -42.81
N ALA A 37 -19.65 1.63 -42.89
CA ALA A 37 -20.47 2.74 -43.38
C ALA A 37 -20.57 3.88 -42.35
N LEU A 38 -20.70 3.56 -41.07
CA LEU A 38 -20.81 4.53 -39.96
C LEU A 38 -19.51 5.28 -39.65
N THR A 39 -18.35 4.69 -39.98
CA THR A 39 -17.06 5.36 -39.89
C THR A 39 -16.81 6.27 -41.09
N ARG A 40 -17.21 5.85 -42.30
CA ARG A 40 -17.06 6.63 -43.54
C ARG A 40 -18.05 7.79 -43.68
N GLN A 41 -19.30 7.60 -43.27
CA GLN A 41 -20.32 8.64 -43.25
C GLN A 41 -20.57 9.05 -41.80
N LYS A 42 -20.62 10.37 -41.50
CA LYS A 42 -21.04 10.88 -40.18
C LYS A 42 -22.50 10.53 -39.92
N GLY A 43 -22.78 9.26 -39.63
CA GLY A 43 -24.12 8.76 -39.33
C GLY A 43 -24.68 9.42 -38.09
N GLY A 44 -25.99 9.64 -38.07
CA GLY A 44 -26.68 10.27 -36.95
C GLY A 44 -26.53 9.50 -35.63
N ARG A 45 -26.59 10.22 -34.50
CA ARG A 45 -26.47 9.69 -33.13
C ARG A 45 -27.38 8.48 -32.88
N GLN A 46 -28.62 8.54 -33.37
CA GLN A 46 -29.60 7.47 -33.21
C GLN A 46 -29.22 6.19 -33.96
N THR A 47 -28.63 6.30 -35.15
CA THR A 47 -28.17 5.15 -35.94
C THR A 47 -27.01 4.43 -35.25
N ARG A 48 -26.07 5.20 -34.67
CA ARG A 48 -24.96 4.67 -33.87
C ARG A 48 -25.44 3.94 -32.61
N GLN A 49 -26.43 4.52 -31.91
CA GLN A 49 -27.03 3.88 -30.73
C GLN A 49 -27.73 2.56 -31.07
N LYS A 50 -28.57 2.53 -32.12
CA LYS A 50 -29.23 1.30 -32.57
C LYS A 50 -28.22 0.22 -32.96
N TRP A 51 -27.12 0.60 -33.61
CA TRP A 51 -26.06 -0.33 -33.98
C TRP A 51 -25.37 -0.94 -32.74
N LEU A 52 -25.05 -0.12 -31.73
CA LEU A 52 -24.52 -0.62 -30.46
C LEU A 52 -25.50 -1.56 -29.76
N ASP A 53 -26.80 -1.22 -29.72
CA ASP A 53 -27.81 -2.11 -29.12
C ASP A 53 -27.88 -3.47 -29.82
N ASP A 54 -27.85 -3.48 -31.15
CA ASP A 54 -27.84 -4.71 -31.94
C ASP A 54 -26.57 -5.54 -31.67
N LEU A 55 -25.43 -4.88 -31.45
CA LEU A 55 -24.15 -5.52 -31.11
C LEU A 55 -24.18 -6.15 -29.71
N TYR A 56 -24.66 -5.44 -28.68
CA TYR A 56 -24.80 -6.00 -27.34
C TYR A 56 -25.84 -7.13 -27.29
N ARG A 57 -26.91 -7.05 -28.08
CA ARG A 57 -27.86 -8.17 -28.22
C ARG A 57 -27.20 -9.38 -28.85
N LEU A 58 -26.36 -9.20 -29.87
CA LEU A 58 -25.59 -10.28 -30.49
C LEU A 58 -24.61 -10.90 -29.49
N LEU A 59 -23.87 -10.07 -28.75
CA LEU A 59 -22.94 -10.51 -27.71
C LEU A 59 -23.65 -11.34 -26.64
N LYS A 60 -24.78 -10.86 -26.12
CA LYS A 60 -25.59 -11.59 -25.12
C LYS A 60 -26.07 -12.94 -25.65
N GLN A 61 -26.55 -12.99 -26.89
CA GLN A 61 -27.00 -14.24 -27.51
C GLN A 61 -25.85 -15.22 -27.72
N ALA A 62 -24.69 -14.74 -28.17
CA ALA A 62 -23.50 -15.56 -28.35
C ALA A 62 -22.94 -16.07 -27.01
N LEU A 63 -23.01 -15.26 -25.94
CA LEU A 63 -22.62 -15.68 -24.58
C LEU A 63 -23.49 -16.83 -24.09
N CYS A 64 -24.82 -16.73 -24.27
CA CYS A 64 -25.74 -17.81 -23.91
C CYS A 64 -25.58 -19.06 -24.79
N GLY A 65 -25.22 -18.88 -26.07
CA GLY A 65 -25.04 -19.97 -27.03
C GLY A 65 -23.67 -20.66 -26.98
N GLY A 66 -22.68 -20.06 -26.33
CA GLY A 66 -21.32 -20.61 -26.22
C GLY A 66 -20.47 -20.54 -27.49
N ASP A 67 -20.88 -19.76 -28.50
CA ASP A 67 -20.15 -19.64 -29.78
C ASP A 67 -18.94 -18.70 -29.63
N GLN A 68 -17.79 -19.29 -29.29
CA GLN A 68 -16.54 -18.57 -29.04
C GLN A 68 -16.09 -17.73 -30.24
N ALA A 69 -16.21 -18.24 -31.46
CA ALA A 69 -15.75 -17.54 -32.66
C ALA A 69 -16.55 -16.24 -32.87
N ILE A 70 -17.86 -16.30 -32.70
CA ILE A 70 -18.73 -15.12 -32.79
C ILE A 70 -18.45 -14.16 -31.64
N LEU A 71 -18.21 -14.66 -30.43
CA LEU A 71 -17.89 -13.83 -29.27
C LEU A 71 -16.61 -13.02 -29.46
N PHE A 72 -15.50 -13.64 -29.85
CA PHE A 72 -14.25 -12.94 -30.13
C PHE A 72 -14.44 -11.87 -31.20
N GLN A 73 -15.06 -12.22 -32.33
CA GLN A 73 -15.28 -11.26 -33.42
C GLN A 73 -16.23 -10.12 -33.02
N THR A 74 -17.22 -10.39 -32.16
CA THR A 74 -18.15 -9.36 -31.66
C THR A 74 -17.45 -8.43 -30.67
N ALA A 75 -16.59 -8.97 -29.79
CA ALA A 75 -15.79 -8.19 -28.85
C ALA A 75 -14.76 -7.31 -29.58
N ASP A 76 -14.09 -7.85 -30.61
CA ASP A 76 -13.20 -7.07 -31.48
C ASP A 76 -13.94 -5.96 -32.20
N LEU A 77 -15.14 -6.24 -32.72
CA LEU A 77 -15.95 -5.23 -33.38
C LEU A 77 -16.37 -4.10 -32.43
N LEU A 78 -16.62 -4.42 -31.16
CA LEU A 78 -16.90 -3.45 -30.10
C LEU A 78 -15.66 -2.58 -29.81
N LYS A 79 -14.48 -3.21 -29.68
CA LYS A 79 -13.20 -2.52 -29.50
C LYS A 79 -12.90 -1.57 -30.65
N THR A 80 -13.12 -2.00 -31.90
CA THR A 80 -12.97 -1.14 -33.09
C THR A 80 -13.96 0.03 -33.04
N ALA A 81 -15.23 -0.22 -32.72
CA ALA A 81 -16.23 0.84 -32.65
C ALA A 81 -15.86 1.93 -31.62
N PHE A 82 -15.36 1.54 -30.44
CA PHE A 82 -14.89 2.51 -29.45
C PHE A 82 -13.63 3.27 -29.91
N GLY A 83 -12.73 2.59 -30.63
CA GLY A 83 -11.56 3.24 -31.24
C GLY A 83 -11.93 4.30 -32.30
N GLU A 84 -13.08 4.12 -32.95
CA GLU A 84 -13.64 5.06 -33.93
C GLU A 84 -14.56 6.12 -33.28
N GLY A 85 -14.64 6.17 -31.96
CA GLY A 85 -15.46 7.13 -31.23
C GLY A 85 -16.96 6.83 -31.20
N ILE A 86 -17.39 5.63 -31.60
CA ILE A 86 -18.79 5.22 -31.60
C ILE A 86 -19.15 4.67 -30.22
N MET A 87 -19.61 5.55 -29.34
CA MET A 87 -19.93 5.22 -27.95
C MET A 87 -21.10 6.02 -27.39
N ARG A 88 -21.60 5.59 -26.23
CA ARG A 88 -22.65 6.26 -25.44
C ARG A 88 -22.11 6.75 -24.10
N PRO A 89 -22.81 7.64 -23.40
CA PRO A 89 -22.42 8.03 -22.04
C PRO A 89 -22.42 6.87 -21.04
N ASP A 90 -23.38 5.94 -21.16
CA ASP A 90 -23.58 4.79 -20.25
C ASP A 90 -22.74 3.55 -20.63
N GLU A 91 -21.82 3.70 -21.57
CA GLU A 91 -21.04 2.61 -22.13
C GLU A 91 -20.13 1.88 -21.12
N PRO A 92 -19.48 2.55 -20.14
CA PRO A 92 -18.66 1.86 -19.14
C PRO A 92 -19.44 0.83 -18.34
N VAL A 93 -20.68 1.16 -17.94
CA VAL A 93 -21.57 0.28 -17.17
C VAL A 93 -22.01 -0.93 -18.01
N ARG A 94 -22.36 -0.70 -19.28
CA ARG A 94 -22.77 -1.78 -20.20
C ARG A 94 -21.62 -2.74 -20.50
N LEU A 95 -20.43 -2.21 -20.75
CA LEU A 95 -19.24 -3.03 -20.99
C LEU A 95 -18.87 -3.83 -19.75
N ALA A 96 -18.89 -3.22 -18.56
CA ALA A 96 -18.69 -3.95 -17.30
C ALA A 96 -19.71 -5.08 -17.13
N GLY A 97 -21.00 -4.81 -17.40
CA GLY A 97 -22.05 -5.82 -17.36
C GLY A 97 -21.81 -6.98 -18.34
N ALA A 98 -21.32 -6.71 -19.54
CA ALA A 98 -20.96 -7.74 -20.52
C ALA A 98 -19.78 -8.59 -20.07
N VAL A 99 -18.73 -7.98 -19.51
CA VAL A 99 -17.57 -8.70 -18.95
C VAL A 99 -18.00 -9.58 -17.78
N ILE A 100 -18.79 -9.05 -16.84
CA ILE A 100 -19.34 -9.83 -15.72
C ILE A 100 -20.23 -10.97 -16.22
N GLY A 101 -21.01 -10.75 -17.28
CA GLY A 101 -21.78 -11.80 -17.94
C GLY A 101 -20.91 -12.93 -18.51
N ALA A 102 -19.78 -12.60 -19.14
CA ALA A 102 -18.80 -13.56 -19.62
C ALA A 102 -18.15 -14.35 -18.46
N LEU A 103 -17.80 -13.67 -17.36
CA LEU A 103 -17.28 -14.33 -16.15
C LEU A 103 -18.30 -15.30 -15.54
N ARG A 104 -19.58 -14.90 -15.43
CA ARG A 104 -20.67 -15.77 -14.93
C ARG A 104 -20.89 -17.01 -15.78
N THR A 105 -20.63 -16.91 -17.08
CA THR A 105 -20.74 -18.03 -18.02
C THR A 105 -19.43 -18.83 -18.15
N LYS A 106 -18.46 -18.59 -17.26
CA LYS A 106 -17.13 -19.23 -17.23
C LYS A 106 -16.29 -19.02 -18.49
N GLN A 107 -16.52 -17.94 -19.21
CA GLN A 107 -15.79 -17.57 -20.43
C GLN A 107 -14.75 -16.49 -20.11
N ALA A 108 -13.74 -16.84 -19.30
CA ALA A 108 -12.73 -15.90 -18.82
C ALA A 108 -11.90 -15.27 -19.94
N GLU A 109 -11.59 -16.00 -21.00
CA GLU A 109 -10.87 -15.48 -22.16
C GLU A 109 -11.64 -14.35 -22.85
N ILE A 110 -12.94 -14.56 -23.08
CA ILE A 110 -13.85 -13.54 -23.66
C ILE A 110 -13.97 -12.33 -22.72
N ALA A 111 -14.06 -12.56 -21.40
CA ALA A 111 -14.03 -11.47 -20.42
C ALA A 111 -12.74 -10.63 -20.55
N GLY A 112 -11.60 -11.29 -20.77
CA GLY A 112 -10.31 -10.65 -20.98
C GLY A 112 -10.25 -9.82 -22.27
N VAL A 113 -10.88 -10.27 -23.36
CA VAL A 113 -10.94 -9.53 -24.63
C VAL A 113 -11.92 -8.36 -24.53
N LEU A 114 -13.07 -8.55 -23.89
CA LEU A 114 -14.02 -7.46 -23.63
C LEU A 114 -13.42 -6.38 -22.74
N LEU A 115 -12.58 -6.75 -21.76
CA LEU A 115 -11.82 -5.79 -20.96
C LEU A 115 -10.89 -4.91 -21.80
N ASP A 116 -10.29 -5.45 -22.86
CA ASP A 116 -9.40 -4.68 -23.74
C ASP A 116 -10.16 -3.56 -24.50
N ALA A 117 -11.49 -3.62 -24.57
CA ALA A 117 -12.34 -2.56 -25.11
C ALA A 117 -12.47 -1.34 -24.17
N PHE A 118 -12.12 -1.45 -22.88
CA PHE A 118 -12.06 -0.29 -21.99
C PHE A 118 -10.95 0.70 -22.39
N ARG A 119 -9.83 0.23 -22.97
CA ARG A 119 -8.73 1.13 -23.37
C ARG A 119 -9.14 2.15 -24.44
N PRO A 120 -9.75 1.78 -25.57
CA PRO A 120 -10.25 2.77 -26.52
C PRO A 120 -11.36 3.63 -25.92
N LEU A 121 -12.26 3.05 -25.10
CA LEU A 121 -13.28 3.81 -24.40
C LEU A 121 -12.67 4.91 -23.51
N LEU A 122 -11.66 4.55 -22.73
CA LEU A 122 -10.88 5.44 -21.88
C LEU A 122 -10.15 6.51 -22.68
N ARG A 123 -9.78 6.30 -23.96
CA ARG A 123 -9.11 7.31 -24.78
C ARG A 123 -10.08 8.35 -25.35
N HIS A 124 -11.29 7.94 -25.72
CA HIS A 124 -12.18 8.80 -26.50
C HIS A 124 -13.35 9.42 -25.71
N GLN A 125 -13.72 8.88 -24.54
CA GLN A 125 -14.75 9.50 -23.69
C GLN A 125 -14.29 10.85 -23.10
N PRO A 126 -15.20 11.80 -22.79
CA PRO A 126 -14.87 13.00 -22.03
C PRO A 126 -14.40 12.65 -20.61
N ALA A 127 -13.66 13.56 -19.98
CA ALA A 127 -13.12 13.36 -18.64
C ALA A 127 -14.21 13.15 -17.58
N GLU A 128 -15.40 13.72 -17.77
CA GLU A 128 -16.55 13.59 -16.86
C GLU A 128 -16.97 12.14 -16.58
N ILE A 129 -16.69 11.21 -17.50
CA ILE A 129 -17.10 9.78 -17.41
C ILE A 129 -16.03 8.90 -16.73
N LEU A 130 -14.87 9.47 -16.38
CA LEU A 130 -13.79 8.72 -15.70
C LEU A 130 -14.21 8.08 -14.37
N PRO A 131 -15.04 8.73 -13.51
CA PRO A 131 -15.56 8.10 -12.30
C PRO A 131 -16.34 6.82 -12.57
N GLU A 132 -17.30 6.84 -13.50
CA GLU A 132 -18.12 5.69 -13.86
C GLU A 132 -17.30 4.58 -14.51
N LEU A 133 -16.25 4.95 -15.26
CA LEU A 133 -15.32 3.99 -15.85
C LEU A 133 -14.50 3.29 -14.76
N ALA A 134 -13.98 4.04 -13.79
CA ALA A 134 -13.28 3.46 -12.63
C ALA A 134 -14.20 2.53 -11.82
N GLU A 135 -15.45 2.92 -11.56
CA GLU A 135 -16.43 2.08 -10.88
C GLU A 135 -16.71 0.78 -11.66
N GLY A 136 -16.98 0.89 -12.96
CA GLY A 136 -17.25 -0.27 -13.81
C GLY A 136 -16.09 -1.27 -13.83
N VAL A 137 -14.86 -0.79 -13.95
CA VAL A 137 -13.65 -1.62 -13.91
C VAL A 137 -13.45 -2.23 -12.52
N THR A 138 -13.69 -1.47 -11.45
CA THR A 138 -13.60 -1.97 -10.07
C THR A 138 -14.58 -3.14 -9.86
N MET A 139 -15.82 -2.99 -10.32
CA MET A 139 -16.83 -4.06 -10.23
C MET A 139 -16.44 -5.32 -10.99
N VAL A 140 -15.83 -5.18 -12.18
CA VAL A 140 -15.27 -6.31 -12.92
C VAL A 140 -14.16 -6.98 -12.13
N GLY A 141 -13.20 -6.21 -11.61
CA GLY A 141 -12.08 -6.73 -10.83
C GLY A 141 -12.54 -7.48 -9.58
N LEU A 142 -13.51 -6.92 -8.84
CA LEU A 142 -14.13 -7.56 -7.69
C LEU A 142 -14.79 -8.90 -8.05
N PHE A 143 -15.55 -8.92 -9.16
CA PHE A 143 -16.20 -10.13 -9.62
C PHE A 143 -15.17 -11.18 -10.07
N ALA A 144 -14.11 -10.76 -10.77
CA ALA A 144 -13.01 -11.63 -11.18
C ALA A 144 -12.30 -12.26 -9.97
N LEU A 145 -12.04 -11.47 -8.92
CA LEU A 145 -11.49 -12.00 -7.66
C LEU A 145 -12.43 -13.02 -7.02
N LYS A 146 -13.73 -12.78 -7.02
CA LYS A 146 -14.73 -13.73 -6.51
C LYS A 146 -14.70 -15.05 -7.30
N GLU A 147 -14.59 -14.99 -8.63
CA GLU A 147 -14.52 -16.16 -9.52
C GLU A 147 -13.10 -16.75 -9.64
N ARG A 148 -12.15 -16.31 -8.81
CA ARG A 148 -10.74 -16.75 -8.81
C ARG A 148 -10.00 -16.56 -10.14
N GLN A 149 -10.42 -15.56 -10.93
CA GLN A 149 -9.80 -15.20 -12.21
C GLN A 149 -8.76 -14.09 -12.00
N ASN A 150 -7.61 -14.45 -11.42
CA ASN A 150 -6.57 -13.49 -11.03
C ASN A 150 -6.02 -12.69 -12.23
N PHE A 151 -5.87 -13.32 -13.39
CA PHE A 151 -5.47 -12.63 -14.63
C PHE A 151 -6.44 -11.51 -15.04
N ILE A 152 -7.74 -11.73 -14.88
CA ILE A 152 -8.77 -10.72 -15.18
C ILE A 152 -8.75 -9.60 -14.14
N ALA A 153 -8.52 -9.94 -12.87
CA ALA A 153 -8.36 -8.95 -11.81
C ALA A 153 -7.11 -8.07 -12.02
N ALA A 154 -5.98 -8.65 -12.42
CA ALA A 154 -4.77 -7.91 -12.79
C ALA A 154 -5.03 -6.96 -13.97
N LYS A 155 -5.69 -7.44 -15.04
CA LYS A 155 -6.11 -6.58 -16.16
C LYS A 155 -7.04 -5.44 -15.73
N ALA A 156 -7.95 -5.68 -14.79
CA ALA A 156 -8.82 -4.64 -14.25
C ALA A 156 -8.01 -3.61 -13.45
N ALA A 157 -7.04 -4.04 -12.65
CA ALA A 157 -6.14 -3.14 -11.94
C ALA A 157 -5.32 -2.26 -12.91
N ASP A 158 -4.77 -2.85 -13.98
CA ASP A 158 -4.07 -2.11 -15.04
C ASP A 158 -4.94 -0.99 -15.66
N LEU A 159 -6.23 -1.29 -15.86
CA LEU A 159 -7.18 -0.30 -16.35
C LEU A 159 -7.45 0.80 -15.32
N LEU A 160 -7.53 0.50 -14.02
CA LEU A 160 -7.68 1.51 -12.98
C LEU A 160 -6.47 2.44 -12.90
N PHE A 161 -5.25 1.92 -13.03
CA PHE A 161 -4.04 2.73 -13.13
C PHE A 161 -4.05 3.61 -14.39
N ALA A 162 -4.51 3.09 -15.53
CA ALA A 162 -4.67 3.89 -16.73
C ALA A 162 -5.71 5.02 -16.56
N VAL A 163 -6.79 4.77 -15.80
CA VAL A 163 -7.80 5.79 -15.46
C VAL A 163 -7.19 6.85 -14.55
N LEU A 164 -6.48 6.43 -13.50
CA LEU A 164 -5.78 7.32 -12.57
C LEU A 164 -4.83 8.27 -13.32
N ALA A 165 -3.95 7.71 -14.15
CA ALA A 165 -2.98 8.47 -14.92
C ALA A 165 -3.63 9.47 -15.90
N ARG A 166 -4.82 9.16 -16.42
CA ARG A 166 -5.59 10.10 -17.26
C ARG A 166 -6.30 11.16 -16.43
N ALA A 167 -6.91 10.78 -15.31
CA ALA A 167 -7.64 11.69 -14.42
C ALA A 167 -6.71 12.74 -13.84
N GLN A 168 -5.51 12.35 -13.39
CA GLN A 168 -4.48 13.25 -12.90
C GLN A 168 -4.00 14.23 -13.98
N ARG A 169 -3.77 13.76 -15.22
CA ARG A 169 -3.40 14.65 -16.33
C ARG A 169 -4.46 15.69 -16.67
N GLY A 170 -5.73 15.36 -16.43
CA GLY A 170 -6.87 16.25 -16.66
C GLY A 170 -7.35 17.00 -15.42
N ASN A 171 -6.64 16.92 -14.28
CA ASN A 171 -7.07 17.46 -12.99
C ASN A 171 -8.50 17.05 -12.58
N ASN A 172 -8.96 15.85 -12.97
CA ASN A 172 -10.28 15.36 -12.61
C ASN A 172 -10.23 14.66 -11.24
N VAL A 173 -10.54 15.42 -10.18
CA VAL A 173 -10.56 14.95 -8.79
C VAL A 173 -11.48 13.74 -8.60
N ALA A 174 -12.69 13.76 -9.17
CA ALA A 174 -13.63 12.66 -9.03
C ALA A 174 -13.11 11.37 -9.69
N GLY A 175 -12.50 11.48 -10.87
CA GLY A 175 -11.89 10.35 -11.58
C GLY A 175 -10.70 9.77 -10.82
N THR A 176 -9.83 10.64 -10.28
CA THR A 176 -8.68 10.26 -9.44
C THR A 176 -9.14 9.49 -8.21
N SER A 177 -10.07 10.06 -7.44
CA SER A 177 -10.58 9.45 -6.21
C SER A 177 -11.26 8.11 -6.47
N ARG A 178 -12.07 7.97 -7.53
CA ARG A 178 -12.70 6.68 -7.87
C ARG A 178 -11.69 5.62 -8.32
N ALA A 179 -10.64 5.99 -9.05
CA ALA A 179 -9.58 5.06 -9.42
C ALA A 179 -8.78 4.58 -8.21
N ILE A 180 -8.40 5.50 -7.30
CA ILE A 180 -7.71 5.21 -6.04
C ILE A 180 -8.55 4.28 -5.16
N ASN A 181 -9.84 4.60 -4.96
CA ASN A 181 -10.76 3.75 -4.20
C ASN A 181 -10.91 2.35 -4.83
N GLY A 182 -10.92 2.27 -6.16
CA GLY A 182 -10.93 1.00 -6.89
C GLY A 182 -9.69 0.16 -6.61
N ILE A 183 -8.50 0.76 -6.72
CA ILE A 183 -7.20 0.11 -6.42
C ILE A 183 -7.17 -0.36 -4.97
N GLN A 184 -7.54 0.51 -4.02
CA GLN A 184 -7.61 0.17 -2.60
C GLN A 184 -8.54 -1.02 -2.37
N THR A 185 -9.73 -1.02 -2.98
CA THR A 185 -10.73 -2.08 -2.84
C THR A 185 -10.21 -3.42 -3.38
N LEU A 186 -9.57 -3.43 -4.55
CA LEU A 186 -8.96 -4.64 -5.09
C LEU A 186 -7.82 -5.15 -4.20
N GLY A 187 -6.98 -4.25 -3.67
CA GLY A 187 -5.92 -4.60 -2.72
C GLY A 187 -6.46 -5.23 -1.42
N VAL A 188 -7.53 -4.67 -0.86
CA VAL A 188 -8.18 -5.27 0.33
C VAL A 188 -8.73 -6.66 0.04
N GLN A 189 -9.37 -6.87 -1.12
CA GLN A 189 -9.95 -8.17 -1.46
C GLN A 189 -8.89 -9.22 -1.81
N THR A 190 -7.77 -8.83 -2.42
CA THR A 190 -6.63 -9.72 -2.68
C THR A 190 -5.99 -10.18 -1.37
N LEU A 191 -5.77 -9.25 -0.42
CA LEU A 191 -5.29 -9.59 0.93
C LEU A 191 -6.26 -10.53 1.67
N ARG A 192 -7.57 -10.26 1.62
CA ARG A 192 -8.59 -11.14 2.25
C ARG A 192 -8.58 -12.56 1.68
N ARG A 193 -8.20 -12.73 0.41
CA ARG A 193 -8.09 -14.03 -0.24
C ARG A 193 -6.73 -14.71 0.00
N GLY A 194 -5.76 -14.01 0.59
CA GLY A 194 -4.38 -14.49 0.73
C GLY A 194 -3.62 -14.54 -0.60
N ASP A 195 -4.05 -13.78 -1.61
CA ASP A 195 -3.39 -13.76 -2.93
C ASP A 195 -2.19 -12.80 -2.92
N LYS A 196 -1.06 -13.30 -2.38
CA LYS A 196 0.16 -12.51 -2.26
C LYS A 196 0.69 -12.04 -3.62
N SER A 197 0.64 -12.90 -4.65
CA SER A 197 1.16 -12.58 -5.98
C SER A 197 0.47 -11.39 -6.61
N LEU A 198 -0.87 -11.38 -6.60
CA LEU A 198 -1.63 -10.28 -7.18
C LEU A 198 -1.50 -9.00 -6.34
N PHE A 199 -1.41 -9.12 -5.01
CA PHE A 199 -1.16 -7.97 -4.15
C PHE A 199 0.21 -7.35 -4.39
N LEU A 200 1.26 -8.16 -4.57
CA LEU A 200 2.60 -7.67 -4.92
C LEU A 200 2.60 -6.92 -6.25
N GLU A 201 1.89 -7.43 -7.26
CA GLU A 201 1.74 -6.73 -8.55
C GLU A 201 1.06 -5.37 -8.37
N LEU A 202 0.01 -5.29 -7.53
CA LEU A 202 -0.64 -4.01 -7.18
C LEU A 202 0.34 -3.06 -6.49
N CYS A 203 1.16 -3.54 -5.55
CA CYS A 203 2.17 -2.72 -4.87
C CYS A 203 3.23 -2.20 -5.84
N ILE A 204 3.74 -3.04 -6.74
CA ILE A 204 4.74 -2.65 -7.74
C ILE A 204 4.18 -1.57 -8.66
N ARG A 205 2.97 -1.76 -9.20
CA ARG A 205 2.34 -0.76 -10.06
C ARG A 205 2.02 0.53 -9.32
N LEU A 206 1.58 0.44 -8.06
CA LEU A 206 1.35 1.63 -7.25
C LEU A 206 2.64 2.39 -6.97
N ASP A 207 3.75 1.70 -6.71
CA ASP A 207 5.09 2.28 -6.54
C ASP A 207 5.60 2.94 -7.84
N GLU A 208 5.36 2.34 -9.01
CA GLU A 208 5.62 2.99 -10.30
C GLU A 208 4.80 4.28 -10.48
N GLU A 209 3.52 4.29 -10.09
CA GLU A 209 2.71 5.50 -10.11
C GLU A 209 3.22 6.54 -9.11
N VAL A 210 3.60 6.16 -7.88
CA VAL A 210 4.27 7.05 -6.92
C VAL A 210 5.47 7.75 -7.56
N ILE A 211 6.22 7.05 -8.41
CA ILE A 211 7.34 7.61 -9.14
C ILE A 211 6.90 8.62 -10.20
N ASN A 212 5.85 8.31 -10.95
CA ASN A 212 5.47 9.03 -12.16
C ASN A 212 4.40 10.12 -11.96
N CYS A 213 3.61 10.07 -10.88
CA CYS A 213 2.52 11.02 -10.62
C CYS A 213 3.05 12.46 -10.41
N ARG A 214 2.27 13.43 -10.91
CA ARG A 214 2.50 14.87 -10.68
C ARG A 214 1.43 15.37 -9.70
N GLY A 215 1.83 16.10 -8.68
CA GLY A 215 0.93 16.72 -7.70
C GLY A 215 0.98 16.07 -6.32
N ASP A 216 -0.02 16.41 -5.50
CA ASP A 216 -0.23 15.84 -4.17
C ASP A 216 -0.75 14.40 -4.27
N ASN A 217 -0.08 13.48 -3.58
CA ASN A 217 -0.38 12.06 -3.52
C ASN A 217 -0.96 11.64 -2.16
N SER A 218 -1.51 12.59 -1.39
CA SER A 218 -2.07 12.33 -0.06
C SER A 218 -3.13 11.22 -0.04
N GLU A 219 -3.98 11.12 -1.06
CA GLU A 219 -4.96 10.02 -1.18
C GLU A 219 -4.31 8.63 -1.26
N LEU A 220 -3.08 8.53 -1.79
CA LEU A 220 -2.36 7.24 -1.87
C LEU A 220 -1.93 6.75 -0.48
N VAL A 221 -1.65 7.65 0.46
CA VAL A 221 -1.32 7.29 1.85
C VAL A 221 -2.51 6.59 2.52
N GLY A 222 -3.74 7.03 2.23
CA GLY A 222 -4.96 6.37 2.69
C GLY A 222 -5.12 4.93 2.16
N ILE A 223 -4.61 4.63 0.96
CA ILE A 223 -4.55 3.26 0.46
C ILE A 223 -3.65 2.42 1.36
N PHE A 224 -2.43 2.90 1.61
CA PHE A 224 -1.45 2.19 2.41
C PHE A 224 -1.89 1.99 3.85
N ALA A 225 -2.61 2.94 4.45
CA ALA A 225 -3.20 2.79 5.79
C ALA A 225 -4.13 1.58 5.88
N VAL A 226 -5.08 1.49 4.95
CA VAL A 226 -6.06 0.40 4.93
C VAL A 226 -5.41 -0.95 4.63
N TRP A 227 -4.42 -0.99 3.74
CA TRP A 227 -3.67 -2.22 3.46
C TRP A 227 -2.81 -2.62 4.65
N LEU A 228 -2.13 -1.66 5.29
CA LEU A 228 -1.29 -1.91 6.45
C LEU A 228 -2.10 -2.50 7.59
N GLN A 229 -3.29 -1.98 7.90
CA GLN A 229 -4.16 -2.54 8.94
C GLN A 229 -4.48 -4.04 8.70
N ARG A 230 -4.66 -4.43 7.43
CA ARG A 230 -4.91 -5.83 7.05
C ARG A 230 -3.66 -6.69 7.18
N LEU A 231 -2.51 -6.20 6.70
CA LEU A 231 -1.22 -6.89 6.82
C LEU A 231 -0.83 -7.09 8.28
N VAL A 232 -1.06 -6.07 9.11
CA VAL A 232 -0.88 -6.12 10.55
C VAL A 232 -1.73 -7.20 11.19
N THR A 233 -3.00 -7.30 10.84
CA THR A 233 -3.89 -8.36 11.35
C THR A 233 -3.43 -9.76 10.91
N ALA A 234 -2.83 -9.89 9.72
CA ALA A 234 -2.37 -11.15 9.17
C ALA A 234 -0.95 -11.56 9.62
N GLY A 235 -0.15 -10.63 10.17
CA GLY A 235 1.24 -10.88 10.55
C GLY A 235 2.20 -11.10 9.36
N ASP A 236 1.89 -10.55 8.17
CA ASP A 236 2.67 -10.81 6.95
C ASP A 236 3.86 -9.83 6.79
N GLU A 237 5.03 -10.20 7.32
CA GLU A 237 6.27 -9.41 7.27
C GLU A 237 6.75 -9.09 5.86
N GLU A 238 6.62 -10.04 4.94
CA GLU A 238 7.08 -9.90 3.57
C GLU A 238 6.33 -8.77 2.87
N LEU A 239 4.99 -8.84 2.88
CA LEU A 239 4.15 -7.82 2.25
C LEU A 239 4.23 -6.48 2.97
N PHE A 240 4.43 -6.48 4.30
CA PHE A 240 4.67 -5.27 5.07
C PHE A 240 5.90 -4.51 4.55
N SER A 241 6.99 -5.22 4.24
CA SER A 241 8.23 -4.60 3.74
C SER A 241 8.05 -3.83 2.42
N PHE A 242 7.18 -4.32 1.53
CA PHE A 242 6.84 -3.65 0.27
C PHE A 242 6.04 -2.37 0.52
N VAL A 243 5.00 -2.44 1.36
CA VAL A 243 4.18 -1.26 1.73
C VAL A 243 5.04 -0.21 2.43
N LYS A 244 5.87 -0.63 3.39
CA LYS A 244 6.84 0.22 4.07
C LYS A 244 7.72 0.98 3.07
N THR A 245 8.32 0.26 2.12
CA THR A 245 9.22 0.84 1.11
C THR A 245 8.49 1.85 0.21
N ALA A 246 7.27 1.54 -0.22
CA ALA A 246 6.48 2.44 -1.07
C ALA A 246 6.11 3.75 -0.35
N VAL A 247 5.70 3.67 0.92
CA VAL A 247 5.38 4.86 1.73
C VAL A 247 6.63 5.69 2.01
N GLN A 248 7.76 5.05 2.32
CA GLN A 248 9.03 5.76 2.51
C GLN A 248 9.42 6.57 1.26
N ARG A 249 9.29 5.99 0.07
CA ARG A 249 9.57 6.70 -1.20
C ARG A 249 8.60 7.85 -1.45
N LEU A 250 7.33 7.71 -1.05
CA LEU A 250 6.36 8.81 -1.09
C LEU A 250 6.81 9.98 -0.22
N ALA A 251 7.21 9.69 1.01
CA ALA A 251 7.70 10.68 1.96
C ALA A 251 9.01 11.34 1.50
N ASP A 252 9.98 10.55 1.01
CA ASP A 252 11.29 11.03 0.53
C ASP A 252 11.17 11.99 -0.67
N LYS A 253 10.11 11.84 -1.48
CA LYS A 253 9.84 12.73 -2.62
C LYS A 253 9.14 14.03 -2.25
N GLY A 254 8.68 14.18 -1.01
CA GLY A 254 7.94 15.36 -0.56
C GLY A 254 6.63 15.59 -1.31
N ARG A 255 6.02 14.53 -1.87
CA ARG A 255 4.77 14.60 -2.66
C ARG A 255 3.51 14.32 -1.82
N VAL A 256 3.64 14.31 -0.52
CA VAL A 256 2.56 14.09 0.44
C VAL A 256 2.56 15.27 1.38
N GLU A 257 1.38 15.80 1.66
CA GLU A 257 1.23 16.86 2.65
C GLU A 257 1.75 16.38 4.01
N ARG A 258 2.54 17.22 4.69
CA ARG A 258 3.14 16.87 5.99
C ARG A 258 2.10 16.47 7.02
N GLU A 259 0.92 17.10 6.98
CA GLU A 259 -0.20 16.81 7.88
C GLU A 259 -0.75 15.39 7.66
N VAL A 260 -0.87 14.97 6.40
CA VAL A 260 -1.31 13.63 6.03
C VAL A 260 -0.28 12.58 6.44
N LEU A 261 1.01 12.85 6.22
CA LEU A 261 2.07 11.95 6.67
C LEU A 261 2.14 11.87 8.21
N ALA A 262 1.89 12.97 8.92
CA ALA A 262 1.80 12.99 10.38
C ALA A 262 0.57 12.25 10.92
N ALA A 263 -0.57 12.31 10.22
CA ALA A 263 -1.74 11.49 10.54
C ALA A 263 -1.43 10.00 10.35
N PHE A 264 -0.84 9.63 9.21
CA PHE A 264 -0.42 8.26 8.93
C PHE A 264 0.60 7.72 9.96
N HIS A 265 1.57 8.54 10.36
CA HIS A 265 2.52 8.19 11.42
C HIS A 265 1.81 7.84 12.74
N ARG A 266 0.75 8.57 13.11
CA ARG A 266 -0.05 8.24 14.30
C ARG A 266 -0.79 6.91 14.14
N GLU A 267 -1.39 6.65 12.97
CA GLU A 267 -2.05 5.38 12.70
C GLU A 267 -1.09 4.17 12.79
N VAL A 268 0.16 4.32 12.34
CA VAL A 268 1.21 3.29 12.50
C VAL A 268 1.48 3.00 13.98
N LEU A 269 1.57 4.03 14.81
CA LEU A 269 1.75 3.87 16.26
C LEU A 269 0.53 3.21 16.93
N GLU A 270 -0.69 3.58 16.53
CA GLU A 270 -1.92 2.94 17.01
C GLU A 270 -1.95 1.45 16.63
N MET A 271 -1.57 1.11 15.40
CA MET A 271 -1.44 -0.28 14.95
C MET A 271 -0.40 -1.04 15.76
N ALA A 272 0.76 -0.44 16.06
CA ALA A 272 1.77 -1.04 16.94
C ALA A 272 1.22 -1.29 18.35
N GLY A 273 0.46 -0.34 18.89
CA GLY A 273 -0.24 -0.48 20.17
C GLY A 273 -1.24 -1.64 20.18
N MET A 274 -2.04 -1.80 19.13
CA MET A 274 -2.97 -2.93 19.02
C MET A 274 -2.26 -4.28 18.94
N VAL A 275 -1.16 -4.34 18.17
CA VAL A 275 -0.34 -5.55 18.02
C VAL A 275 0.35 -5.95 19.32
N SER A 276 0.70 -4.98 20.16
CA SER A 276 1.41 -5.20 21.43
C SER A 276 0.66 -6.11 22.43
N LEU A 277 -0.65 -6.29 22.25
CA LEU A 277 -1.46 -7.27 22.98
C LEU A 277 -0.92 -8.70 22.80
N ASN A 278 -0.25 -8.97 21.67
CA ASN A 278 0.53 -10.17 21.42
C ASN A 278 2.02 -9.81 21.25
N ALA A 279 2.80 -9.94 22.33
CA ALA A 279 4.24 -9.66 22.33
C ALA A 279 5.06 -10.51 21.33
N GLU A 280 4.53 -11.66 20.88
CA GLU A 280 5.18 -12.54 19.90
C GLU A 280 4.77 -12.22 18.46
N HIS A 281 3.94 -11.20 18.25
CA HIS A 281 3.48 -10.87 16.92
C HIS A 281 4.65 -10.42 16.03
N PRO A 282 4.80 -10.98 14.83
CA PRO A 282 5.96 -10.75 13.96
C PRO A 282 6.18 -9.27 13.62
N LEU A 283 5.08 -8.54 13.39
CA LEU A 283 5.12 -7.13 13.02
C LEU A 283 5.30 -6.14 14.18
N LEU A 284 5.43 -6.60 15.44
CA LEU A 284 5.53 -5.69 16.58
C LEU A 284 6.75 -4.75 16.50
N ALA A 285 7.96 -5.31 16.36
CA ALA A 285 9.17 -4.51 16.21
C ALA A 285 9.23 -3.75 14.86
N PRO A 286 8.91 -4.37 13.71
CA PRO A 286 8.88 -3.67 12.42
C PRO A 286 7.97 -2.43 12.36
N LEU A 287 6.84 -2.43 13.07
CA LEU A 287 5.95 -1.27 13.14
C LEU A 287 6.58 -0.09 13.89
N PHE A 288 7.26 -0.34 15.02
CA PHE A 288 7.97 0.71 15.74
C PHE A 288 9.16 1.25 14.93
N GLU A 289 9.92 0.37 14.27
CA GLU A 289 10.98 0.79 13.36
C GLU A 289 10.43 1.70 12.26
N PHE A 290 9.30 1.31 11.65
CA PHE A 290 8.66 2.11 10.63
C PHE A 290 8.15 3.46 11.16
N ALA A 291 7.57 3.50 12.37
CA ALA A 291 7.16 4.75 13.00
C ALA A 291 8.35 5.71 13.20
N PHE A 292 9.49 5.21 13.69
CA PHE A 292 10.69 6.04 13.86
C PHE A 292 11.26 6.54 12.53
N GLU A 293 11.24 5.72 11.48
CA GLU A 293 11.67 6.13 10.14
C GLU A 293 10.74 7.16 9.49
N LEU A 294 9.45 7.16 9.83
CA LEU A 294 8.51 8.21 9.42
C LEU A 294 8.74 9.50 10.21
N ALA A 295 9.01 9.40 11.52
CA ALA A 295 9.37 10.56 12.34
C ALA A 295 10.66 11.24 11.84
N ASP A 296 11.66 10.45 11.44
CA ASP A 296 12.90 10.92 10.81
C ASP A 296 12.62 11.73 9.54
N ARG A 297 11.73 11.23 8.67
CA ARG A 297 11.34 11.90 7.41
C ARG A 297 10.47 13.13 7.60
N LEU A 298 9.60 13.13 8.62
CA LEU A 298 8.83 14.31 8.99
C LEU A 298 9.76 15.44 9.47
N ASN A 299 10.92 15.08 10.03
CA ASN A 299 11.97 15.99 10.49
C ASN A 299 11.43 17.11 11.40
N VAL A 300 10.57 16.73 12.34
CA VAL A 300 10.01 17.65 13.36
C VAL A 300 10.08 16.99 14.73
N LEU A 301 10.54 17.74 15.73
CA LEU A 301 10.67 17.25 17.10
C LEU A 301 9.37 16.67 17.70
N PRO A 302 8.17 17.23 17.44
CA PRO A 302 6.91 16.64 17.93
C PRO A 302 6.63 15.23 17.41
N ALA A 303 7.04 14.90 16.18
CA ALA A 303 6.86 13.55 15.63
C ALA A 303 7.73 12.53 16.39
N TRP A 304 8.99 12.88 16.65
CA TRP A 304 9.90 12.10 17.47
C TRP A 304 9.40 11.93 18.91
N GLN A 305 8.95 13.01 19.54
CA GLN A 305 8.40 12.97 20.91
C GLN A 305 7.22 12.00 20.98
N THR A 306 6.29 12.09 20.04
CA THR A 306 5.12 11.20 19.98
C THR A 306 5.55 9.74 19.80
N ALA A 307 6.43 9.46 18.83
CA ALA A 307 6.89 8.09 18.56
C ALA A 307 7.59 7.46 19.77
N VAL A 308 8.52 8.19 20.40
CA VAL A 308 9.28 7.68 21.55
C VAL A 308 8.37 7.49 22.77
N GLN A 309 7.49 8.44 23.07
CA GLN A 309 6.59 8.35 24.22
C GLN A 309 5.55 7.24 24.07
N GLU A 310 4.93 7.08 22.89
CA GLU A 310 3.97 5.98 22.68
C GLU A 310 4.66 4.61 22.72
N THR A 311 5.86 4.50 22.11
CA THR A 311 6.67 3.27 22.23
C THR A 311 7.00 2.96 23.69
N GLY A 312 7.37 3.97 24.46
CA GLY A 312 7.63 3.86 25.90
C GLY A 312 6.41 3.42 26.70
N LYS A 313 5.24 4.04 26.49
CA LYS A 313 3.98 3.64 27.14
C LYS A 313 3.62 2.19 26.85
N ILE A 314 3.73 1.77 25.59
CA ILE A 314 3.43 0.39 25.18
C ILE A 314 4.43 -0.59 25.81
N ALA A 315 5.74 -0.30 25.74
CA ALA A 315 6.76 -1.11 26.38
C ALA A 315 6.54 -1.21 27.90
N ALA A 316 6.21 -0.12 28.57
CA ALA A 316 5.92 -0.07 30.00
C ALA A 316 4.73 -0.96 30.37
N ALA A 317 3.67 -0.98 29.55
CA ALA A 317 2.53 -1.86 29.75
C ALA A 317 2.91 -3.35 29.62
N ILE A 318 3.75 -3.70 28.64
CA ILE A 318 4.26 -5.08 28.49
C ILE A 318 5.17 -5.46 29.65
N ILE A 319 6.10 -4.58 30.06
CA ILE A 319 6.96 -4.81 31.23
C ILE A 319 6.07 -5.09 32.45
N THR A 320 5.08 -4.22 32.68
CA THR A 320 4.20 -4.33 33.86
C THR A 320 3.46 -5.67 33.90
N SER A 321 3.03 -6.18 32.76
CA SER A 321 2.20 -7.40 32.65
C SER A 321 2.98 -8.70 32.45
N ARG A 322 4.11 -8.68 31.74
CA ARG A 322 4.85 -9.87 31.26
C ARG A 322 6.37 -9.80 31.52
N GLY A 323 6.86 -8.72 32.14
CA GLY A 323 8.27 -8.52 32.46
C GLY A 323 9.12 -8.03 31.29
N LEU A 324 10.38 -7.70 31.59
CA LEU A 324 11.32 -7.08 30.64
C LEU A 324 11.63 -7.97 29.43
N THR A 325 11.71 -9.29 29.63
CA THR A 325 12.03 -10.23 28.54
C THR A 325 10.99 -10.16 27.41
N ALA A 326 9.70 -10.04 27.76
CA ALA A 326 8.62 -9.96 26.79
C ALA A 326 8.58 -8.59 26.07
N ALA A 327 8.97 -7.52 26.77
CA ALA A 327 9.09 -6.18 26.18
C ALA A 327 10.39 -5.98 25.38
N PHE A 328 11.32 -6.92 25.47
CA PHE A 328 12.65 -6.79 24.86
C PHE A 328 12.64 -6.54 23.34
N PRO A 329 11.72 -7.11 22.52
CA PRO A 329 11.64 -6.77 21.11
C PRO A 329 11.46 -5.27 20.86
N ILE A 330 10.64 -4.59 21.67
CA ILE A 330 10.46 -3.13 21.58
C ILE A 330 11.70 -2.39 22.10
N MET A 331 12.27 -2.86 23.22
CA MET A 331 13.52 -2.31 23.75
C MET A 331 14.66 -2.40 22.73
N ALA A 332 14.77 -3.49 21.99
CA ALA A 332 15.80 -3.68 20.97
C ALA A 332 15.67 -2.63 19.85
N VAL A 333 14.45 -2.24 19.47
CA VAL A 333 14.21 -1.14 18.52
C VAL A 333 14.71 0.18 19.09
N LEU A 334 14.37 0.51 20.34
CA LEU A 334 14.85 1.74 21.01
C LEU A 334 16.38 1.77 21.15
N LEU A 335 17.01 0.65 21.49
CA LEU A 335 18.47 0.53 21.58
C LEU A 335 19.16 0.70 20.23
N THR A 336 18.57 0.14 19.17
CA THR A 336 19.07 0.29 17.79
C THR A 336 18.95 1.74 17.34
N LEU A 337 17.80 2.37 17.59
CA LEU A 337 17.57 3.78 17.31
C LEU A 337 18.57 4.67 18.07
N GLY A 338 18.72 4.45 19.39
CA GLY A 338 19.65 5.20 20.23
C GLY A 338 21.09 5.05 19.78
N GLY A 339 21.52 3.84 19.39
CA GLY A 339 22.85 3.60 18.82
C GLY A 339 23.08 4.32 17.49
N ARG A 340 22.06 4.40 16.62
CA ARG A 340 22.11 5.16 15.37
C ARG A 340 22.25 6.66 15.63
N LEU A 341 21.38 7.21 16.48
CA LEU A 341 21.38 8.63 16.85
C LEU A 341 22.69 9.05 17.52
N LEU A 342 23.18 8.25 18.47
CA LEU A 342 24.48 8.47 19.12
C LEU A 342 25.63 8.51 18.11
N THR A 343 25.62 7.61 17.14
CA THR A 343 26.66 7.59 16.10
C THR A 343 26.59 8.82 15.21
N ALA A 344 25.38 9.28 14.87
CA ALA A 344 25.17 10.48 14.07
C ALA A 344 25.65 11.74 14.81
N GLU A 345 25.32 11.85 16.10
CA GLU A 345 25.73 12.95 16.98
C GLU A 345 27.27 13.02 17.15
N LEU A 346 27.91 11.88 17.41
CA LEU A 346 29.37 11.80 17.56
C LEU A 346 30.12 12.12 16.26
N ARG A 347 29.53 11.84 15.08
CA ARG A 347 30.11 12.22 13.79
C ARG A 347 30.01 13.71 13.53
N ARG A 348 28.87 14.33 13.85
CA ARG A 348 28.66 15.77 13.64
C ARG A 348 29.45 16.66 14.58
N SER A 349 29.56 16.28 15.85
CA SER A 349 30.43 16.98 16.80
C SER A 349 31.91 16.98 16.39
N LYS A 350 32.34 16.07 15.49
CA LYS A 350 33.67 16.11 14.85
C LYS A 350 33.74 16.99 13.60
N ALA A 351 32.61 17.19 12.91
CA ALA A 351 32.54 17.87 11.62
C ALA A 351 32.27 19.38 11.72
N GLY A 352 32.03 19.93 12.92
CA GLY A 352 31.76 21.36 13.11
C GLY A 352 30.43 21.80 12.50
N ALA A 353 29.37 21.01 12.66
CA ALA A 353 28.03 21.32 12.14
C ALA A 353 27.41 22.58 12.79
N ASN A 354 26.43 23.20 12.11
CA ASN A 354 25.70 24.38 12.61
C ASN A 354 25.00 24.09 13.95
N GLU A 355 25.05 25.03 14.90
CA GLU A 355 24.52 24.86 16.27
C GLU A 355 23.03 24.46 16.32
N GLY A 356 22.20 24.97 15.40
CA GLY A 356 20.75 24.69 15.39
C GLY A 356 20.37 23.23 15.08
N ASP A 357 21.05 22.59 14.12
CA ASP A 357 20.78 21.19 13.74
C ASP A 357 21.33 20.20 14.79
N ILE A 358 22.33 20.63 15.56
CA ILE A 358 22.91 19.85 16.68
C ILE A 358 21.92 19.79 17.84
N GLU A 359 21.22 20.89 18.14
CA GLU A 359 20.29 20.92 19.27
C GLU A 359 19.08 20.00 19.08
N ASP A 360 18.45 19.99 17.91
CA ASP A 360 17.23 19.22 17.70
C ASP A 360 17.46 17.71 17.72
N GLU A 361 18.51 17.20 17.08
CA GLU A 361 18.83 15.77 17.13
C GLU A 361 19.46 15.34 18.45
N GLY A 362 20.23 16.22 19.11
CA GLY A 362 20.68 16.02 20.49
C GLY A 362 19.50 15.88 21.47
N ARG A 363 18.42 16.66 21.26
CA ARG A 363 17.15 16.52 21.99
C ARG A 363 16.46 15.19 21.69
N VAL A 364 16.44 14.73 20.44
CA VAL A 364 15.88 13.41 20.08
C VAL A 364 16.65 12.27 20.75
N LEU A 365 17.99 12.30 20.71
CA LEU A 365 18.82 11.31 21.41
C LEU A 365 18.53 11.30 22.91
N TYR A 366 18.42 12.48 23.53
CA TYR A 366 18.08 12.60 24.94
C TYR A 366 16.68 12.03 25.27
N LEU A 367 15.67 12.23 24.40
CA LEU A 367 14.35 11.63 24.57
C LEU A 367 14.44 10.10 24.62
N VAL A 368 15.18 9.48 23.69
CA VAL A 368 15.36 8.02 23.66
C VAL A 368 16.11 7.52 24.89
N VAL A 369 17.18 8.21 25.31
CA VAL A 369 17.94 7.90 26.54
C VAL A 369 17.04 7.93 27.76
N ARG A 370 16.28 9.01 27.93
CA ARG A 370 15.36 9.20 29.06
C ARG A 370 14.31 8.09 29.09
N GLU A 371 13.69 7.79 27.95
CA GLU A 371 12.64 6.78 27.88
C GLU A 371 13.19 5.37 28.20
N CYS A 372 14.34 5.00 27.64
CA CYS A 372 15.00 3.73 27.97
C CYS A 372 15.29 3.60 29.47
N LEU A 373 15.80 4.67 30.11
CA LEU A 373 16.08 4.67 31.54
C LEU A 373 14.80 4.55 32.37
N LEU A 374 13.70 5.19 31.98
CA LEU A 374 12.40 5.05 32.65
C LEU A 374 11.89 3.61 32.60
N LEU A 375 12.00 2.94 31.44
CA LEU A 375 11.61 1.54 31.27
C LEU A 375 12.47 0.59 32.10
N LEU A 376 13.79 0.84 32.16
CA LEU A 376 14.71 0.07 32.99
C LEU A 376 14.48 0.29 34.49
N GLU A 377 14.16 1.52 34.92
CA GLU A 377 13.74 1.80 36.29
C GLU A 377 12.43 1.10 36.65
N LEU A 378 11.47 1.04 35.72
CA LEU A 378 10.23 0.31 35.91
C LEU A 378 10.48 -1.19 36.08
N ALA A 379 11.29 -1.79 35.20
CA ALA A 379 11.65 -3.20 35.26
C ALA A 379 12.42 -3.54 36.56
N ALA A 380 13.36 -2.68 36.98
CA ALA A 380 14.11 -2.84 38.23
C ALA A 380 13.20 -2.90 39.46
N ARG A 381 12.13 -2.10 39.48
CA ARG A 381 11.15 -2.12 40.58
C ARG A 381 10.38 -3.43 40.66
N GLN A 382 10.16 -4.10 39.53
CA GLN A 382 9.48 -5.40 39.52
C GLN A 382 10.38 -6.54 39.98
N GLU A 383 11.67 -6.50 39.63
CA GLU A 383 12.61 -7.56 39.98
C GLU A 383 13.19 -7.46 41.41
N MET A 384 12.74 -6.46 42.21
CA MET A 384 12.99 -6.19 43.65
C MET A 384 14.44 -6.30 44.20
N GLY A 385 15.41 -6.74 43.41
CA GLY A 385 16.80 -6.99 43.79
C GLY A 385 17.82 -6.46 42.78
N LEU A 386 17.38 -5.78 41.72
CA LEU A 386 18.25 -5.18 40.71
C LEU A 386 18.01 -3.69 40.59
N THR A 387 19.08 -2.97 40.28
CA THR A 387 19.04 -1.56 39.88
C THR A 387 18.90 -1.44 38.36
N ALA A 388 18.42 -0.28 37.89
CA ALA A 388 18.36 0.00 36.45
C ALA A 388 19.76 -0.08 35.79
N GLY A 389 20.82 0.28 36.51
CA GLY A 389 22.21 0.14 36.04
C GLY A 389 22.60 -1.32 35.80
N GLU A 390 22.27 -2.23 36.72
CA GLU A 390 22.51 -3.66 36.56
C GLU A 390 21.67 -4.25 35.42
N LEU A 391 20.39 -3.88 35.31
CA LEU A 391 19.55 -4.28 34.19
C LEU A 391 20.08 -3.77 32.84
N THR A 392 20.64 -2.56 32.81
CA THR A 392 21.28 -2.02 31.59
C THR A 392 22.46 -2.90 31.19
N GLY A 393 23.27 -3.34 32.17
CA GLY A 393 24.35 -4.29 31.95
C GLY A 393 23.87 -5.63 31.38
N ARG A 394 22.67 -6.09 31.77
CA ARG A 394 22.07 -7.34 31.28
C ARG A 394 21.43 -7.24 29.89
N LEU A 395 21.31 -6.05 29.30
CA LEU A 395 20.71 -5.88 27.96
C LEU A 395 21.48 -6.62 26.87
N THR A 396 22.79 -6.81 27.03
CA THR A 396 23.64 -7.65 26.17
C THR A 396 23.16 -9.09 26.14
N MET A 397 22.90 -9.69 27.31
CA MET A 397 22.38 -11.05 27.42
C MET A 397 20.99 -11.19 26.79
N PHE A 398 20.10 -10.22 27.01
CA PHE A 398 18.78 -10.22 26.36
C PHE A 398 18.89 -10.14 24.84
N TRP A 399 19.83 -9.33 24.33
CA TRP A 399 20.12 -9.20 22.91
C TRP A 399 20.59 -10.53 22.32
N GLU A 400 21.59 -11.15 22.95
CA GLU A 400 22.16 -12.43 22.51
C GLU A 400 21.11 -13.54 22.52
N LYS A 401 20.27 -13.61 23.56
CA LYS A 401 19.16 -14.57 23.64
C LYS A 401 18.17 -14.42 22.48
N ARG A 402 17.88 -13.19 22.05
CA ARG A 402 16.86 -12.92 21.01
C ARG A 402 17.39 -13.09 19.59
N PHE A 403 18.62 -12.67 19.34
CA PHE A 403 19.20 -12.60 17.99
C PHE A 403 20.25 -13.69 17.73
N SER A 404 20.61 -14.48 18.74
CA SER A 404 21.69 -15.48 18.68
C SER A 404 23.03 -14.89 18.22
N ALA A 405 23.25 -13.60 18.48
CA ALA A 405 24.43 -12.85 18.09
C ALA A 405 24.70 -11.72 19.08
N SER A 406 25.97 -11.39 19.31
CA SER A 406 26.34 -10.29 20.20
C SER A 406 25.88 -8.92 19.64
N PRO A 407 25.56 -7.96 20.52
CA PRO A 407 25.11 -6.65 20.09
C PRO A 407 26.18 -5.89 19.29
N PRO A 408 25.79 -5.25 18.18
CA PRO A 408 26.63 -4.32 17.44
C PRO A 408 27.34 -3.28 18.33
N LYS A 409 28.51 -2.80 17.89
CA LYS A 409 29.36 -1.88 18.68
C LYS A 409 28.64 -0.58 19.05
N ASN A 410 27.83 -0.02 18.15
CA ASN A 410 27.03 1.19 18.40
C ASN A 410 25.98 0.98 19.49
N ILE A 411 25.38 -0.20 19.57
CA ILE A 411 24.41 -0.54 20.63
C ILE A 411 25.12 -0.67 21.97
N ARG A 412 26.27 -1.33 22.03
CA ARG A 412 27.10 -1.39 23.25
C ARG A 412 27.54 0.00 23.71
N LYS A 413 27.94 0.89 22.79
CA LYS A 413 28.21 2.31 23.08
C LYS A 413 26.98 3.02 23.65
N PHE A 414 25.79 2.74 23.13
CA PHE A 414 24.55 3.31 23.65
C PHE A 414 24.21 2.80 25.05
N CYS A 415 24.37 1.50 25.34
CA CYS A 415 24.21 0.96 26.69
C CYS A 415 25.19 1.60 27.69
N GLN A 416 26.43 1.86 27.27
CA GLN A 416 27.40 2.63 28.08
C GLN A 416 26.89 4.04 28.38
N LEU A 417 26.35 4.74 27.37
CA LEU A 417 25.73 6.05 27.56
C LEU A 417 24.59 5.99 28.58
N LEU A 418 23.68 5.00 28.49
CA LEU A 418 22.60 4.81 29.46
C LEU A 418 23.14 4.67 30.89
N ILE A 419 24.17 3.83 31.10
CA ILE A 419 24.81 3.66 32.42
C ILE A 419 25.40 4.98 32.91
N PHE A 420 26.12 5.73 32.07
CA PHE A 420 26.69 7.01 32.46
C PHE A 420 25.62 8.03 32.84
N THR A 421 24.56 8.16 32.05
CA THR A 421 23.44 9.07 32.34
C THR A 421 22.69 8.66 33.62
N TRP A 422 22.51 7.35 33.84
CA TRP A 422 21.93 6.85 35.08
C TRP A 422 22.80 7.17 36.30
N MET A 423 24.12 7.00 36.21
CA MET A 423 25.04 7.34 37.30
C MET A 423 25.03 8.83 37.65
N GLN A 424 24.93 9.70 36.62
CA GLN A 424 24.85 11.15 36.83
C GLN A 424 23.55 11.59 37.51
N THR A 425 22.43 10.95 37.18
CA THR A 425 21.10 11.27 37.76
C THR A 425 20.86 10.60 39.10
N ARG A 426 21.46 9.42 39.35
CA ARG A 426 21.34 8.63 40.59
C ARG A 426 22.65 8.54 41.39
N ARG A 427 23.42 9.64 41.46
CA ARG A 427 24.77 9.71 42.08
C ARG A 427 24.90 8.98 43.43
N ARG A 428 23.88 9.05 44.30
CA ARG A 428 23.92 8.41 45.63
C ARG A 428 23.87 6.88 45.59
N VAL A 429 23.08 6.31 44.68
CA VAL A 429 22.96 4.85 44.49
C VAL A 429 24.14 4.34 43.68
N ALA A 430 24.53 5.08 42.63
CA ALA A 430 25.67 4.77 41.79
C ALA A 430 27.01 4.75 42.55
N LYS A 431 27.22 5.57 43.59
CA LYS A 431 28.43 5.52 44.42
C LYS A 431 28.70 4.17 45.07
N ARG A 432 27.67 3.31 45.21
CA ARG A 432 27.79 1.97 45.78
C ARG A 432 28.14 0.89 44.74
N LEU A 433 28.08 1.24 43.44
CA LEU A 433 28.29 0.34 42.31
C LEU A 433 29.44 0.86 41.45
N ALA A 434 30.49 0.07 41.27
CA ALA A 434 31.58 0.47 40.38
C ALA A 434 31.12 0.39 38.91
N PRO A 435 31.34 1.44 38.07
CA PRO A 435 30.91 1.45 36.67
C PRO A 435 31.48 0.28 35.86
N GLU A 436 32.73 -0.11 36.17
CA GLU A 436 33.42 -1.26 35.57
C GLU A 436 32.73 -2.59 35.84
N LYS A 437 31.98 -2.71 36.96
CA LYS A 437 31.21 -3.91 37.31
C LYS A 437 29.85 -3.97 36.61
N LEU A 438 29.35 -2.85 36.11
CA LEU A 438 28.08 -2.75 35.39
C LEU A 438 28.26 -2.92 33.87
N LEU A 439 29.50 -2.83 33.39
CA LEU A 439 29.85 -2.89 31.98
C LEU A 439 30.41 -4.27 31.62
N GLU A 440 29.68 -5.01 30.80
CA GLU A 440 30.22 -6.20 30.14
C GLU A 440 31.14 -5.77 28.98
N GLY A 441 32.45 -5.65 29.27
CA GLY A 441 33.50 -5.40 28.27
C GLY A 441 34.15 -4.00 28.31
N PRO A 442 35.05 -3.70 27.36
CA PRO A 442 35.86 -2.49 27.40
C PRO A 442 35.02 -1.21 27.22
N LEU A 443 35.46 -0.13 27.85
CA LEU A 443 34.92 1.22 27.64
C LEU A 443 35.08 1.62 26.17
N LEU A 444 33.96 1.81 25.47
CA LEU A 444 33.92 2.16 24.04
C LEU A 444 33.68 3.66 23.83
N LEU A 445 33.08 4.34 24.81
CA LEU A 445 32.86 5.79 24.82
C LEU A 445 34.00 6.50 25.55
N SER A 446 34.78 7.32 24.85
CA SER A 446 35.90 8.05 25.46
C SER A 446 35.40 9.20 26.35
N ALA A 447 36.27 9.72 27.23
CA ALA A 447 35.95 10.92 28.02
C ALA A 447 35.65 12.14 27.12
N GLU A 448 36.37 12.26 26.01
CA GLU A 448 36.20 13.34 25.03
C GLU A 448 34.90 13.19 24.21
N GLU A 449 34.50 11.97 23.87
CA GLU A 449 33.19 11.71 23.25
C GLU A 449 32.04 12.06 24.22
N ARG A 450 32.20 11.75 25.51
CA ARG A 450 31.22 12.10 26.56
C ARG A 450 31.08 13.60 26.75
N SER A 451 32.20 14.32 26.77
CA SER A 451 32.19 15.76 26.96
C SER A 451 31.62 16.53 25.76
N ARG A 452 31.29 15.87 24.65
CA ARG A 452 30.70 16.48 23.44
C ARG A 452 29.18 16.29 23.34
N LEU A 453 28.59 15.47 24.21
CA LEU A 453 27.15 15.22 24.20
C LEU A 453 26.41 16.35 24.93
N TYR A 454 25.59 17.07 24.17
CA TYR A 454 24.86 18.28 24.61
C TYR A 454 24.21 18.15 26.01
N PHE A 455 23.46 17.09 26.26
CA PHE A 455 22.71 16.90 27.51
C PHE A 455 23.54 16.38 28.70
N LEU A 456 24.77 15.94 28.47
CA LEU A 456 25.72 15.60 29.55
C LEU A 456 26.47 16.85 30.04
N GLN A 457 26.58 17.89 29.21
CA GLN A 457 27.15 19.19 29.57
C GLN A 457 26.16 20.07 30.34
N SER A 458 24.87 20.02 30.01
CA SER A 458 23.84 20.87 30.65
C SER A 458 23.45 20.42 32.07
N ASN A 459 23.91 19.25 32.53
CA ASN A 459 23.67 18.68 33.86
C ASN A 459 24.93 18.60 34.74
N SER A 460 26.08 19.09 34.25
CA SER A 460 27.30 19.31 35.04
C SER A 460 27.31 20.73 35.57
#